data_AF-A0A7K1VIT3-F1
#
_entry.id   AF-A0A7K1VIT3-F1
#
_cell.length_a   1.000
_cell.length_b   1.000
_cell.length_c   1.000
_cell.angle_alpha   90.00
_cell.angle_beta   90.00
_cell.angle_gamma   90.00
#
_symmetry.space_group_name_H-M   'P 1'
#
loop_
_entity.id
_entity.type
_entity.pdbx_description
1 polymer ?
#
loop_
_entity_poly.entity_id
_entity_poly.type
_entity_poly.pdbx_seq_one_letter_code
_entity_poly.pdbx_strand_id
1 'polypeptide(L)'
;MKQTRAAAVLLTVLALAGCTAPAAEEPADTATAAREESRERVTALVDSLTGPQVDTFGFAREAAAAEAEGVDLIGIASYAAETPEGAFGTLSFRTPVDPTEFPDAGTDAFCFEVAFAAAGPVASDDSGDGAVGTIDCPADATVITPPPA
;
A
#
# COMPACT_ATOMS: atom_id res chain seq x y z
N MET A 1 -46.99 -43.73 56.56
CA MET A 1 -45.75 -43.12 57.09
C MET A 1 -44.74 -43.00 55.96
N LYS A 2 -44.43 -41.77 55.54
CA LYS A 2 -43.17 -41.30 54.92
C LYS A 2 -43.31 -39.80 54.63
N GLN A 3 -42.93 -39.00 55.62
CA GLN A 3 -42.39 -37.65 55.45
C GLN A 3 -41.14 -37.77 54.54
N THR A 4 -40.70 -36.86 53.68
CA THR A 4 -40.49 -35.39 53.69
C THR A 4 -39.88 -35.11 52.28
N ARG A 5 -40.08 -34.01 51.57
CA ARG A 5 -39.51 -32.66 51.76
C ARG A 5 -40.10 -31.73 50.68
N ALA A 6 -40.32 -30.48 51.07
CA ALA A 6 -40.64 -29.37 50.18
C ALA A 6 -39.43 -28.96 49.31
N ALA A 7 -39.70 -28.46 48.10
CA ALA A 7 -38.83 -27.56 47.33
C ALA A 7 -39.73 -26.88 46.27
N ALA A 8 -40.13 -25.63 46.49
CA ALA A 8 -39.42 -24.42 46.08
C ALA A 8 -39.82 -24.01 44.65
N VAL A 9 -40.73 -23.04 44.61
CA VAL A 9 -40.96 -22.14 43.47
C VAL A 9 -39.67 -21.36 43.22
N LEU A 10 -39.16 -21.35 41.99
CA LEU A 10 -38.28 -20.29 41.49
C LEU A 10 -38.41 -20.21 39.97
N LEU A 11 -39.02 -19.11 39.54
CA LEU A 11 -38.99 -18.58 38.18
C LEU A 11 -37.54 -18.33 37.76
N THR A 12 -37.09 -18.96 36.68
CA THR A 12 -35.90 -18.52 35.95
C THR A 12 -36.27 -18.24 34.50
N VAL A 13 -36.38 -16.95 34.23
CA VAL A 13 -36.34 -16.31 32.93
C VAL A 13 -35.02 -16.70 32.26
N LEU A 14 -35.05 -17.59 31.28
CA LEU A 14 -33.92 -17.79 30.37
C LEU A 14 -34.13 -16.85 29.19
N ALA A 15 -33.36 -15.77 29.23
CA ALA A 15 -33.21 -14.79 28.19
C ALA A 15 -32.94 -15.47 26.83
N LEU A 16 -33.54 -14.91 25.79
CA LEU A 16 -33.07 -15.07 24.42
C LEU A 16 -31.64 -14.50 24.34
N ALA A 17 -30.65 -15.31 24.67
CA ALA A 17 -29.31 -15.11 24.15
C ALA A 17 -29.40 -15.45 22.67
N GLY A 18 -29.51 -14.41 21.83
CA GLY A 18 -29.16 -14.55 20.43
C GLY A 18 -27.72 -15.06 20.39
N CYS A 19 -27.54 -16.34 20.08
CA CYS A 19 -26.29 -16.84 19.55
C CYS A 19 -26.13 -16.27 18.14
N THR A 20 -25.87 -14.97 18.04
CA THR A 20 -25.05 -14.48 16.95
C THR A 20 -23.65 -14.95 17.32
N ALA A 21 -23.29 -16.16 16.89
CA ALA A 21 -21.89 -16.52 16.78
C ALA A 21 -21.21 -15.36 16.05
N PRO A 22 -20.05 -14.85 16.50
CA PRO A 22 -19.27 -13.97 15.64
C PRO A 22 -19.14 -14.74 14.33
N ALA A 23 -19.65 -14.13 13.24
CA ALA A 23 -19.38 -14.65 11.92
C ALA A 23 -17.87 -14.85 11.90
N ALA A 24 -17.42 -16.06 11.60
CA ALA A 24 -16.02 -16.27 11.32
C ALA A 24 -15.71 -15.28 10.19
N GLU A 25 -15.04 -14.18 10.53
CA GLU A 25 -14.48 -13.27 9.55
C GLU A 25 -13.58 -14.18 8.72
N GLU A 26 -13.94 -14.37 7.45
CA GLU A 26 -13.01 -14.97 6.50
C GLU A 26 -11.69 -14.22 6.68
N PRO A 27 -10.54 -14.90 6.80
CA PRO A 27 -9.28 -14.21 6.91
C PRO A 27 -9.20 -13.25 5.72
N ALA A 28 -9.23 -11.95 6.01
CA ALA A 28 -9.00 -10.94 5.00
C ALA A 28 -7.70 -11.33 4.30
N ASP A 29 -7.68 -11.27 2.97
CA ASP A 29 -6.46 -11.54 2.22
C ASP A 29 -5.42 -10.49 2.62
N THR A 30 -4.57 -10.84 3.60
CA THR A 30 -3.60 -9.94 4.22
C THR A 30 -2.55 -9.49 3.20
N ALA A 31 -2.31 -10.28 2.16
CA ALA A 31 -1.44 -9.91 1.05
C ALA A 31 -2.04 -8.78 0.19
N THR A 32 -3.35 -8.84 -0.07
CA THR A 32 -4.05 -7.76 -0.76
C THR A 32 -4.06 -6.49 0.09
N ALA A 33 -4.36 -6.61 1.40
CA ALA A 33 -4.31 -5.46 2.31
C ALA A 33 -2.92 -4.81 2.38
N ALA A 34 -1.87 -5.62 2.50
CA ALA A 34 -0.48 -5.15 2.53
C ALA A 34 -0.08 -4.43 1.24
N ARG A 35 -0.55 -4.92 0.08
CA ARG A 35 -0.29 -4.27 -1.21
C ARG A 35 -0.98 -2.92 -1.31
N GLU A 36 -2.24 -2.82 -0.89
CA GLU A 36 -3.00 -1.56 -0.92
C GLU A 36 -2.40 -0.51 0.01
N GLU A 37 -2.03 -0.89 1.24
CA GLU A 37 -1.33 0.03 2.16
C GLU A 37 0.00 0.50 1.60
N SER A 38 0.76 -0.42 0.99
CA SER A 38 2.02 -0.10 0.34
C SER A 38 1.85 0.85 -0.84
N ARG A 39 0.79 0.67 -1.64
CA ARG A 39 0.43 1.58 -2.72
C ARG A 39 0.04 2.95 -2.17
N GLU A 40 -0.73 3.01 -1.09
CA GLU A 40 -1.14 4.26 -0.44
C GLU A 40 0.07 5.08 0.03
N ARG A 41 1.09 4.43 0.61
CA ARG A 41 2.36 5.09 0.95
C ARG A 41 3.05 5.73 -0.26
N VAL A 42 3.12 5.00 -1.38
CA VAL A 42 3.72 5.53 -2.61
C VAL A 42 2.88 6.66 -3.19
N THR A 43 1.55 6.55 -3.18
CA THR A 43 0.64 7.61 -3.61
C THR A 43 0.83 8.87 -2.77
N ALA A 44 0.87 8.75 -1.44
CA ALA A 44 1.07 9.89 -0.54
C ALA A 44 2.42 10.57 -0.77
N LEU A 45 3.49 9.79 -1.01
CA LEU A 45 4.78 10.34 -1.42
C LEU A 45 4.63 11.11 -2.73
N VAL A 46 4.10 10.48 -3.79
CA VAL A 46 3.96 11.08 -5.13
C VAL A 46 3.14 12.36 -5.10
N ASP A 47 2.02 12.38 -4.38
CA ASP A 47 1.17 13.56 -4.21
C ASP A 47 1.95 14.71 -3.57
N SER A 48 2.81 14.42 -2.59
CA SER A 48 3.67 15.42 -1.93
C SER A 48 4.75 16.03 -2.83
N LEU A 49 5.14 15.32 -3.90
CA LEU A 49 6.13 15.78 -4.88
C LEU A 49 5.52 16.69 -5.97
N THR A 50 4.21 16.92 -5.93
CA THR A 50 3.53 17.73 -6.94
C THR A 50 3.97 19.20 -6.83
N GLY A 51 4.76 19.65 -7.80
CA GLY A 51 5.31 21.00 -7.83
C GLY A 51 6.17 21.24 -9.08
N PRO A 52 6.54 22.51 -9.36
CA PRO A 52 7.39 22.84 -10.50
C PRO A 52 8.79 22.26 -10.31
N GLN A 53 9.23 21.44 -11.28
CA GLN A 53 10.56 20.84 -11.26
C GLN A 53 11.57 21.66 -12.07
N VAL A 54 12.82 21.64 -11.61
CA VAL A 54 13.94 22.35 -12.24
C VAL A 54 14.55 21.59 -13.43
N ASP A 55 14.41 20.26 -13.45
CA ASP A 55 14.89 19.38 -14.53
C ASP A 55 14.19 18.00 -14.49
N THR A 56 14.52 17.16 -15.48
CA THR A 56 13.99 15.79 -15.68
C THR A 56 14.23 14.84 -14.49
N PHE A 57 15.23 15.09 -13.64
CA PHE A 57 15.55 14.29 -12.45
C PHE A 57 15.08 14.95 -11.14
N GLY A 58 14.40 16.10 -11.20
CA GLY A 58 13.91 16.83 -10.03
C GLY A 58 13.03 15.97 -9.13
N PHE A 59 12.02 15.30 -9.70
CA PHE A 59 11.14 14.39 -8.96
C PHE A 59 11.90 13.26 -8.27
N ALA A 60 12.94 12.70 -8.91
CA ALA A 60 13.75 11.65 -8.30
C ALA A 60 14.49 12.16 -7.07
N ARG A 61 15.09 13.36 -7.16
CA ARG A 61 15.80 13.99 -6.04
C ARG A 61 14.86 14.32 -4.89
N GLU A 62 13.68 14.87 -5.18
CA GLU A 62 12.70 15.17 -4.14
C GLU A 62 12.17 13.89 -3.48
N ALA A 63 11.87 12.84 -4.27
CA ALA A 63 11.48 11.53 -3.74
C ALA A 63 12.55 10.95 -2.80
N ALA A 64 13.83 11.02 -3.20
CA ALA A 64 14.93 10.54 -2.38
C ALA A 64 15.15 11.42 -1.12
N ALA A 65 14.89 12.72 -1.20
CA ALA A 65 15.06 13.66 -0.09
C ALA A 65 13.89 13.65 0.90
N ALA A 66 12.70 13.22 0.47
CA ALA A 66 11.53 13.11 1.34
C ALA A 66 11.72 12.05 2.44
N GLU A 67 12.66 11.11 2.27
CA GLU A 67 12.94 10.03 3.22
C GLU A 67 11.66 9.35 3.72
N ALA A 68 10.71 9.10 2.80
CA ALA A 68 9.42 8.53 3.16
C ALA A 68 9.59 7.14 3.78
N GLU A 69 9.15 6.99 5.02
CA GLU A 69 9.29 5.75 5.78
C GLU A 69 8.61 4.59 5.03
N GLY A 70 9.37 3.51 4.81
CA GLY A 70 8.88 2.33 4.11
C GLY A 70 8.75 2.49 2.59
N VAL A 71 9.31 3.55 1.97
CA VAL A 71 9.32 3.73 0.52
C VAL A 71 10.76 3.96 0.02
N ASP A 72 11.32 2.94 -0.62
CA ASP A 72 12.65 2.96 -1.22
C ASP A 72 12.58 3.35 -2.70
N LEU A 73 13.33 4.37 -3.14
CA LEU A 73 13.55 4.61 -4.56
C LEU A 73 14.55 3.58 -5.11
N ILE A 74 14.14 2.76 -6.09
CA ILE A 74 14.95 1.66 -6.64
C ILE A 74 15.25 1.79 -8.14
N GLY A 75 14.59 2.71 -8.84
CA GLY A 75 14.78 2.88 -10.28
C GLY A 75 14.45 4.28 -10.76
N ILE A 76 15.24 4.76 -11.73
CA ILE A 76 14.99 5.99 -12.48
C ILE A 76 15.17 5.64 -13.96
N ALA A 77 14.11 5.80 -14.75
CA ALA A 77 14.17 5.75 -16.20
C ALA A 77 13.87 7.14 -16.75
N SER A 78 14.66 7.59 -17.72
CA SER A 78 14.42 8.83 -18.47
C SER A 78 14.40 8.53 -19.96
N TYR A 79 13.46 9.12 -20.68
CA TYR A 79 13.28 8.93 -22.12
C TYR A 79 12.82 10.24 -22.78
N ALA A 80 12.89 10.28 -24.11
CA ALA A 80 12.34 11.41 -24.86
C ALA A 80 10.81 11.33 -24.84
N ALA A 81 10.14 12.37 -24.37
CA ALA A 81 8.69 12.44 -24.40
C ALA A 81 8.18 12.45 -25.85
N GLU A 82 7.12 11.69 -26.13
CA GLU A 82 6.49 11.62 -27.46
C GLU A 82 5.71 12.91 -27.80
N THR A 83 5.26 13.63 -26.78
CA THR A 83 4.56 14.92 -26.88
C THR A 83 5.14 15.91 -25.88
N PRO A 84 4.95 17.24 -26.07
CA PRO A 84 5.42 18.25 -25.11
C PRO A 84 4.86 18.06 -23.69
N GLU A 85 3.66 17.51 -23.57
CA GLU A 85 2.97 17.21 -22.31
C GLU A 85 3.12 15.76 -21.86
N GLY A 86 3.81 14.93 -22.66
CA GLY A 86 3.97 13.50 -22.40
C GLY A 86 4.90 13.23 -21.23
N ALA A 87 4.79 12.01 -20.70
CA ALA A 87 5.75 11.53 -19.72
C ALA A 87 7.17 11.53 -20.34
N PHE A 88 8.17 11.89 -19.53
CA PHE A 88 9.58 11.90 -19.93
C PHE A 88 10.42 10.92 -19.11
N GLY A 89 9.81 10.24 -18.14
CA GLY A 89 10.53 9.37 -17.23
C GLY A 89 9.59 8.61 -16.31
N THR A 90 10.16 7.63 -15.63
CA THR A 90 9.47 6.76 -14.68
C THR A 90 10.35 6.56 -13.45
N LEU A 91 9.76 6.64 -12.27
CA LEU A 91 10.40 6.27 -11.01
C LEU A 91 9.86 4.92 -10.55
N SER A 92 10.73 4.05 -10.05
CA SER A 92 10.34 2.77 -9.47
C SER A 92 10.61 2.77 -7.97
N PHE A 93 9.62 2.32 -7.20
CA PHE A 93 9.64 2.30 -5.75
C PHE A 93 9.50 0.87 -5.24
N ARG A 94 10.15 0.57 -4.12
CA ARG A 94 9.99 -0.67 -3.35
C ARG A 94 9.48 -0.32 -1.96
N THR A 95 8.54 -1.10 -1.48
CA THR A 95 7.96 -0.96 -0.14
C THR A 95 8.14 -2.26 0.62
N PRO A 96 9.07 -2.32 1.59
CA PRO A 96 9.21 -3.48 2.45
C PRO A 96 7.92 -3.75 3.21
N VAL A 97 7.56 -5.03 3.38
CA VAL A 97 6.39 -5.45 4.15
C VAL A 97 6.87 -5.99 5.50
N ASP A 98 6.25 -5.58 6.60
CA ASP A 98 6.51 -6.19 7.90
C ASP A 98 5.81 -7.56 7.96
N PRO A 99 6.54 -8.69 7.99
CA PRO A 99 5.93 -10.02 8.06
C PRO A 99 5.24 -10.28 9.41
N THR A 100 5.48 -9.45 10.42
CA THR A 100 4.78 -9.51 11.71
C THR A 100 3.35 -8.97 11.60
N GLU A 101 3.16 -7.94 10.76
CA GLU A 101 1.86 -7.32 10.50
C GLU A 101 1.10 -8.06 9.40
N PHE A 102 1.81 -8.53 8.37
CA PHE A 102 1.25 -9.21 7.21
C PHE A 102 1.91 -10.58 6.98
N PRO A 103 1.60 -11.60 7.80
CA PRO A 103 2.29 -12.88 7.77
C PRO A 103 2.07 -13.70 6.49
N ASP A 104 0.99 -13.45 5.74
CA ASP A 104 0.67 -14.20 4.52
C ASP A 104 1.02 -13.44 3.23
N ALA A 105 1.72 -12.29 3.30
CA ALA A 105 1.95 -11.42 2.15
C ALA A 105 2.78 -12.04 1.01
N GLY A 106 3.54 -13.13 1.27
CA GLY A 106 4.19 -13.97 0.25
C GLY A 106 5.32 -13.31 -0.55
N THR A 107 5.40 -11.98 -0.55
CA THR A 107 6.43 -11.14 -1.14
C THR A 107 6.90 -10.16 -0.07
N ASP A 108 8.15 -10.27 0.38
CA ASP A 108 8.73 -9.42 1.45
C ASP A 108 8.74 -7.92 1.10
N ALA A 109 8.40 -7.56 -0.14
CA ALA A 109 8.16 -6.21 -0.59
C ALA A 109 7.16 -6.17 -1.75
N PHE A 110 6.51 -5.01 -1.94
CA PHE A 110 5.79 -4.66 -3.16
C PHE A 110 6.51 -3.57 -3.92
N CYS A 111 6.44 -3.61 -5.25
CA CYS A 111 7.09 -2.63 -6.11
C CYS A 111 6.07 -1.90 -6.99
N PHE A 112 6.35 -0.63 -7.20
CA PHE A 112 5.46 0.30 -7.88
C PHE A 112 6.25 1.17 -8.85
N GLU A 113 5.56 1.71 -9.85
CA GLU A 113 6.13 2.65 -10.80
C GLU A 113 5.23 3.87 -10.99
N VAL A 114 5.86 5.01 -11.30
CA VAL A 114 5.16 6.28 -11.51
C VAL A 114 5.81 7.00 -12.66
N ALA A 115 5.03 7.25 -13.72
CA ALA A 115 5.47 8.06 -14.84
C ALA A 115 5.32 9.56 -14.52
N PHE A 116 6.25 10.40 -14.97
CA PHE A 116 6.23 11.84 -14.74
C PHE A 116 6.32 12.62 -16.04
N ALA A 117 5.50 13.67 -16.14
CA ALA A 117 5.53 14.70 -17.16
C ALA A 117 5.91 16.06 -16.54
N ALA A 118 6.06 17.09 -17.37
CA ALA A 118 6.42 18.43 -16.91
C ALA A 118 5.41 19.03 -15.90
N ALA A 119 4.15 18.57 -15.97
CA ALA A 119 3.09 19.02 -15.08
C ALA A 119 2.98 18.21 -13.78
N GLY A 120 3.69 17.09 -13.63
CA GLY A 120 3.55 16.19 -12.48
C GLY A 120 3.43 14.71 -12.85
N PRO A 121 3.00 13.87 -11.90
CA PRO A 121 2.79 12.44 -12.14
C PRO A 121 1.67 12.22 -13.17
N VAL A 122 1.83 11.19 -13.98
CA VAL A 122 0.88 10.77 -15.03
C VAL A 122 0.12 9.55 -14.54
N ALA A 123 -1.18 9.50 -14.83
CA ALA A 123 -2.01 8.34 -14.53
C ALA A 123 -1.41 7.06 -15.13
N SER A 124 -1.40 5.98 -14.34
CA SER A 124 -1.01 4.65 -14.77
C SER A 124 -2.21 3.97 -15.42
N ASP A 125 -2.03 3.50 -16.66
CA ASP A 125 -3.08 2.82 -17.43
C ASP A 125 -3.54 1.50 -16.77
N ASP A 126 -2.67 0.87 -15.96
CA ASP A 126 -2.92 -0.43 -15.31
C ASP A 126 -3.59 -0.33 -13.94
N SER A 127 -3.75 0.87 -13.36
CA SER A 127 -4.08 1.03 -11.93
C SER A 127 -5.51 1.49 -11.62
N GLY A 128 -6.38 1.57 -12.62
CA GLY A 128 -7.81 1.81 -12.41
C GLY A 128 -8.15 3.15 -11.75
N ASP A 129 -7.45 4.23 -12.11
CA ASP A 129 -7.68 5.67 -11.77
C ASP A 129 -6.58 6.37 -10.93
N GLY A 130 -5.32 5.89 -10.92
CA GLY A 130 -4.23 6.51 -10.15
C GLY A 130 -2.89 6.57 -10.89
N ALA A 131 -1.95 7.39 -10.41
CA ALA A 131 -0.61 7.53 -11.00
C ALA A 131 0.38 6.40 -10.66
N VAL A 132 0.05 5.57 -9.67
CA VAL A 132 0.95 4.54 -9.13
C VAL A 132 0.63 3.18 -9.75
N GLY A 133 1.45 2.78 -10.72
CA GLY A 133 1.50 1.46 -11.34
C GLY A 133 2.08 0.39 -10.41
N THR A 134 1.69 -0.87 -10.60
CA THR A 134 2.31 -2.02 -9.92
C THR A 134 3.24 -2.74 -10.88
N ILE A 135 4.43 -3.08 -10.40
CA ILE A 135 5.45 -3.82 -11.15
C ILE A 135 5.96 -5.00 -10.34
N ASP A 136 6.54 -5.98 -11.02
CA ASP A 136 7.33 -7.00 -10.36
C ASP A 136 8.56 -6.36 -9.72
N CYS A 137 8.91 -6.76 -8.51
CA CYS A 137 10.13 -6.29 -7.87
C CYS A 137 11.36 -6.85 -8.61
N PRO A 138 12.27 -5.99 -9.10
CA PRO A 138 13.53 -6.45 -9.68
C PRO A 138 14.32 -7.31 -8.67
N ALA A 139 14.90 -8.41 -9.12
CA ALA A 139 15.63 -9.34 -8.25
C ALA A 139 16.87 -8.70 -7.59
N ASP A 140 17.44 -7.70 -8.23
CA ASP A 140 18.59 -6.91 -7.80
C ASP A 140 18.21 -5.48 -7.34
N ALA A 141 16.93 -5.28 -6.97
CA ALA A 141 16.45 -4.00 -6.48
C ALA A 141 17.26 -3.52 -5.25
N THR A 142 17.89 -2.37 -5.40
CA THR A 142 18.65 -1.69 -4.35
C THR A 142 18.23 -0.23 -4.31
N VAL A 143 18.34 0.38 -3.12
CA VAL A 143 18.07 1.82 -2.98
C VAL A 143 19.10 2.59 -3.80
N ILE A 144 18.64 3.52 -4.62
CA ILE A 144 19.49 4.33 -5.48
C ILE A 144 19.51 5.80 -5.04
N THR A 145 20.62 6.47 -5.36
CA THR A 145 20.72 7.92 -5.23
C THR A 145 20.54 8.57 -6.60
N PRO A 146 19.60 9.52 -6.76
CA PRO A 146 19.42 10.24 -8.01
C PRO A 146 20.66 11.04 -8.44
N PRO A 147 20.81 11.33 -9.74
CA PRO A 147 21.84 12.25 -10.22
C PRO A 147 21.76 13.63 -9.55
N PRO A 148 22.90 14.30 -9.29
CA PRO A 148 22.91 15.68 -8.78
C PRO A 148 22.35 16.68 -9.80
N ALA A 149 21.93 17.85 -9.32
CA ALA A 149 21.47 18.98 -10.14
C ALA A 149 22.63 19.71 -10.86
#